data_AF-A8PEP9-F1
#
_entry.id   AF-A8PEP9-F1
#
_cell.length_a   1.000
_cell.length_b   1.000
_cell.length_c   1.000
_cell.angle_alpha   90.00
_cell.angle_beta   90.00
_cell.angle_gamma   90.00
#
_symmetry.space_group_name_H-M   'P 1'
#
loop_
_entity.id
_entity.type
_entity.pdbx_description
1 polymer ?
#
loop_
_entity_poly.entity_id
_entity_poly.type
_entity_poly.pdbx_seq_one_letter_code
_entity_poly.pdbx_strand_id
1 'polypeptide(L)'
;MKAISLAAVLAFALSASAAINDPCSVNGTPGICLTTTSCTNQGGQHAVGFCPKDPANVRCCTKKCGQGGTCRFENTCRTGLTAVGLCPGPANFKCCFPKVDRCGDRTGGTGC
;
A
#
# COMPACT_ATOMS: atom_id res chain seq x y z
N MET A 1 -13.27 20.97 52.62
CA MET A 1 -12.20 20.42 51.75
C MET A 1 -12.88 19.56 50.69
N LYS A 2 -13.06 20.06 49.47
CA LYS A 2 -13.81 19.39 48.40
C LYS A 2 -12.80 19.08 47.30
N ALA A 3 -12.37 17.83 47.23
CA ALA A 3 -11.28 17.40 46.36
C ALA A 3 -11.71 17.47 44.90
N ILE A 4 -11.02 18.33 44.16
CA ILE A 4 -11.12 18.50 42.71
C ILE A 4 -10.47 17.25 42.10
N SER A 5 -11.27 16.34 41.55
CA SER A 5 -10.77 15.16 40.85
C SER A 5 -10.61 15.50 39.37
N LEU A 6 -9.39 15.87 38.97
CA LEU A 6 -8.98 16.03 37.58
C LEU A 6 -8.95 14.65 36.90
N ALA A 7 -9.95 14.36 36.06
CA ALA A 7 -9.92 13.23 35.15
C ALA A 7 -8.93 13.51 34.01
N ALA A 8 -7.68 13.09 34.18
CA ALA A 8 -6.68 13.08 33.11
C ALA A 8 -7.01 11.94 32.14
N VAL A 9 -7.69 12.27 31.03
CA VAL A 9 -7.94 11.33 29.93
C VAL A 9 -6.64 11.20 29.13
N LEU A 10 -5.82 10.21 29.49
CA LEU A 10 -4.60 9.87 28.76
C LEU A 10 -4.98 9.13 27.47
N ALA A 11 -5.18 9.87 26.38
CA ALA A 11 -5.38 9.29 25.05
C ALA A 11 -4.08 8.65 24.57
N PHE A 12 -3.96 7.32 24.73
CA PHE A 12 -2.92 6.53 24.09
C PHE A 12 -3.11 6.62 22.57
N ALA A 13 -2.30 7.45 21.91
CA ALA A 13 -2.15 7.41 20.47
C ALA A 13 -1.60 6.02 20.10
N LEU A 14 -2.46 5.16 19.54
CA LEU A 14 -2.08 3.94 18.84
C LEU A 14 -1.18 4.33 17.67
N SER A 15 0.10 4.46 17.94
CA SER A 15 1.08 4.67 16.90
C SER A 15 1.19 3.34 16.15
N ALA A 16 0.47 3.21 15.04
CA ALA A 16 0.59 2.09 14.12
C ALA A 16 2.01 2.11 13.54
N SER A 17 2.84 1.14 13.95
CA SER A 17 4.22 0.95 13.50
C SER A 17 4.30 0.56 12.02
N ALA A 18 4.18 1.55 11.13
CA ALA A 18 4.67 1.39 9.76
C ALA A 18 6.18 1.16 9.83
N ALA A 19 6.58 -0.07 9.50
CA ALA A 19 7.97 -0.47 9.34
C ALA A 19 8.28 -0.57 7.84
N ILE A 20 9.56 -0.62 7.46
CA ILE A 20 9.95 -1.02 6.11
C ILE A 20 9.19 -2.29 5.70
N ASN A 21 8.59 -2.25 4.50
CA ASN A 21 7.67 -3.24 3.94
C ASN A 21 6.21 -3.22 4.46
N ASP A 22 5.80 -2.19 5.21
CA ASP A 22 4.42 -2.04 5.66
C ASP A 22 3.52 -1.49 4.52
N PRO A 23 2.23 -1.88 4.47
CA PRO A 23 1.27 -1.31 3.54
C PRO A 23 1.06 0.18 3.74
N CYS A 24 1.03 0.91 2.63
CA CYS A 24 0.68 2.33 2.61
C CYS A 24 -0.29 2.60 1.46
N SER A 25 -0.98 3.74 1.49
CA SER A 25 -1.94 4.11 0.45
C SER A 25 -1.86 5.60 0.14
N VAL A 26 -1.60 5.91 -1.13
CA VAL A 26 -1.50 7.30 -1.62
C VAL A 26 -2.73 7.59 -2.47
N ASN A 27 -3.63 8.43 -1.99
CA ASN A 27 -4.83 8.84 -2.73
C ASN A 27 -5.63 7.64 -3.29
N GLY A 28 -5.83 6.62 -2.44
CA GLY A 28 -6.51 5.36 -2.81
C GLY A 28 -5.67 4.36 -3.61
N THR A 29 -4.43 4.71 -3.97
CA THR A 29 -3.49 3.79 -4.63
C THR A 29 -2.70 3.01 -3.59
N PRO A 30 -2.85 1.67 -3.52
CA PRO A 30 -2.08 0.86 -2.59
C PRO A 30 -0.59 0.87 -2.96
N GLY A 31 0.24 0.80 -1.93
CA GLY A 31 1.69 0.85 -2.01
C GLY A 31 2.33 0.12 -0.84
N ILE A 32 3.66 0.25 -0.78
CA ILE A 32 4.49 -0.34 0.27
C ILE A 32 5.56 0.66 0.73
N CYS A 33 5.83 0.74 2.03
CA CYS A 33 6.89 1.57 2.57
C CYS A 33 8.27 0.98 2.22
N LEU A 34 8.99 1.65 1.32
CA LEU A 34 10.32 1.24 0.86
C LEU A 34 11.26 2.44 0.77
N THR A 35 12.56 2.17 0.70
CA THR A 35 13.51 3.24 0.41
C THR A 35 13.23 3.85 -0.96
N THR A 36 13.43 5.16 -1.10
CA THR A 36 13.31 5.88 -2.37
C THR A 36 14.11 5.22 -3.48
N THR A 37 15.32 4.76 -3.17
CA THR A 37 16.21 4.07 -4.10
C THR A 37 15.60 2.76 -4.59
N SER A 38 15.12 1.90 -3.69
CA SER A 38 14.47 0.63 -4.06
C SER A 38 13.21 0.86 -4.91
N CYS A 39 12.41 1.86 -4.55
CA CYS A 39 11.21 2.22 -5.30
C CYS A 39 11.55 2.68 -6.72
N THR A 40 12.51 3.60 -6.85
CA THR A 40 12.90 4.21 -8.13
C THR A 40 13.61 3.21 -9.05
N ASN A 41 14.49 2.35 -8.50
CA ASN A 41 15.19 1.30 -9.26
C ASN A 41 14.23 0.30 -9.91
N GLN A 42 13.04 0.12 -9.33
CA GLN A 42 12.01 -0.75 -9.88
C GLN A 42 10.93 0.00 -10.66
N GLY A 43 11.13 1.30 -10.95
CA GLY A 43 10.20 2.13 -11.72
C GLY A 43 8.90 2.45 -10.99
N GLY A 44 8.92 2.50 -9.65
CA GLY A 44 7.80 2.95 -8.83
C GLY A 44 7.82 4.46 -8.55
N GLN A 45 6.68 4.98 -8.11
CA GLN A 45 6.53 6.35 -7.64
C GLN A 45 6.51 6.38 -6.11
N HIS A 46 7.15 7.36 -5.50
CA HIS A 46 7.25 7.46 -4.04
C HIS A 46 6.59 8.74 -3.52
N ALA A 47 5.83 8.64 -2.43
CA ALA A 47 5.17 9.78 -1.79
C ALA A 47 5.63 9.97 -0.33
N VAL A 48 5.86 11.22 0.05
CA VAL A 48 6.33 11.63 1.39
C VAL A 48 5.16 11.71 2.37
N GLY A 49 5.39 11.36 3.64
CA GLY A 49 4.40 11.50 4.72
C GLY A 49 3.43 10.31 4.89
N PHE A 50 3.53 9.31 4.03
CA PHE A 50 2.71 8.09 4.09
C PHE A 50 3.36 6.94 4.88
N CYS A 51 4.63 7.09 5.24
CA CYS A 51 5.37 6.18 6.13
C CYS A 51 5.87 7.02 7.33
N PRO A 52 5.00 7.35 8.31
CA PRO A 52 5.28 8.35 9.34
C PRO A 52 6.31 7.92 10.39
N LYS A 53 6.71 6.64 10.37
CA LYS A 53 7.59 6.03 11.36
C LYS A 53 8.93 5.59 10.82
N ASP A 54 9.07 5.61 9.51
CA ASP A 54 10.31 5.26 8.86
C ASP A 54 11.20 6.51 8.67
N PRO A 55 12.52 6.32 8.54
CA PRO A 55 13.45 7.43 8.31
C PRO A 55 13.14 8.16 6.99
N ALA A 56 13.65 9.39 6.84
CA ALA A 56 13.31 10.28 5.72
C ALA A 56 13.56 9.71 4.30
N ASN A 57 14.40 8.66 4.20
CA ASN A 57 14.69 7.93 2.98
C ASN A 57 13.65 6.84 2.64
N VAL A 58 12.71 6.54 3.51
CA VAL A 58 11.61 5.58 3.29
C VAL A 58 10.34 6.36 2.97
N ARG A 59 9.69 5.96 1.88
CA ARG A 59 8.52 6.63 1.34
C ARG A 59 7.53 5.59 0.86
N CYS A 60 6.27 5.98 0.74
CA CYS A 60 5.26 5.06 0.22
C CYS A 60 5.46 4.87 -1.27
N CYS A 61 5.90 3.67 -1.64
CA CYS A 61 6.13 3.28 -3.01
C CYS A 61 4.86 2.72 -3.62
N THR A 62 4.33 3.41 -4.62
CA THR A 62 3.18 2.99 -5.41
C THR A 62 3.65 2.69 -6.83
N LYS A 63 3.16 1.60 -7.41
CA LYS A 63 3.53 1.23 -8.77
C LYS A 63 2.39 0.50 -9.46
N LYS A 64 2.16 0.85 -10.73
CA LYS A 64 1.33 0.07 -11.65
C LYS A 64 2.19 -0.96 -12.37
N CYS A 65 1.63 -2.11 -12.66
CA CYS A 65 2.37 -3.25 -13.19
C CYS A 65 1.57 -3.90 -14.34
N GLY A 66 2.30 -4.30 -15.39
CA GLY A 66 1.71 -4.88 -16.60
C GLY A 66 0.56 -4.05 -17.20
N GLN A 67 -0.41 -4.73 -17.82
CA GLN A 67 -1.48 -4.13 -18.62
C GLN A 67 -2.69 -3.74 -17.75
N GLY A 68 -2.49 -2.82 -16.80
CA GLY A 68 -3.54 -2.32 -15.90
C GLY A 68 -3.57 -2.96 -14.51
N GLY A 69 -2.56 -3.76 -14.16
CA GLY A 69 -2.37 -4.27 -12.81
C GLY A 69 -1.90 -3.18 -11.84
N THR A 70 -2.17 -3.40 -10.55
CA THR A 70 -1.69 -2.53 -9.48
C THR A 70 -0.93 -3.36 -8.47
N CYS A 71 0.24 -2.88 -8.05
CA CYS A 71 1.00 -3.52 -6.99
C CYS A 71 0.28 -3.37 -5.66
N ARG A 72 0.03 -4.50 -5.00
CA ARG A 72 -0.63 -4.55 -3.69
C ARG A 72 -0.27 -5.88 -3.01
N PHE A 73 -0.54 -5.99 -1.71
CA PHE A 73 -0.26 -7.23 -1.01
C PHE A 73 -1.18 -8.35 -1.48
N GLU A 74 -0.66 -9.57 -1.59
CA GLU A 74 -1.40 -10.74 -2.07
C GLU A 74 -2.75 -10.92 -1.37
N ASN A 75 -2.79 -10.73 -0.05
CA ASN A 75 -4.01 -10.84 0.76
C ASN A 75 -5.07 -9.76 0.43
N THR A 76 -4.68 -8.68 -0.26
CA THR A 76 -5.58 -7.61 -0.70
C THR A 76 -6.00 -7.75 -2.16
N CYS A 77 -5.50 -8.77 -2.86
CA CYS A 77 -5.80 -9.01 -4.27
C CYS A 77 -7.10 -9.79 -4.44
N ARG A 78 -8.21 -9.06 -4.62
CA ARG A 78 -9.54 -9.68 -4.77
C ARG A 78 -9.70 -10.53 -6.04
N THR A 79 -8.87 -10.35 -7.05
CA THR A 79 -8.99 -11.01 -8.36
C THR A 79 -8.27 -12.35 -8.43
N GLY A 80 -7.38 -12.66 -7.48
CA GLY A 80 -6.53 -13.87 -7.48
C GLY A 80 -5.45 -13.90 -8.57
N LEU A 81 -5.54 -13.07 -9.61
CA LEU A 81 -4.54 -12.94 -10.67
C LEU A 81 -3.36 -12.11 -10.19
N THR A 82 -2.28 -12.78 -9.78
CA THR A 82 -1.07 -12.14 -9.26
C THR A 82 0.18 -12.52 -10.04
N ALA A 83 1.13 -11.60 -10.16
CA ALA A 83 2.49 -11.88 -10.66
C ALA A 83 3.55 -11.37 -9.70
N VAL A 84 4.59 -12.18 -9.51
CA VAL A 84 5.76 -11.88 -8.68
C VAL A 84 6.86 -11.19 -9.51
N GLY A 85 7.71 -10.40 -8.86
CA GLY A 85 8.88 -9.76 -9.50
C GLY A 85 8.60 -8.50 -10.32
N LEU A 86 7.33 -8.10 -10.48
CA LEU A 86 6.96 -6.84 -11.16
C LEU A 86 6.84 -5.65 -10.21
N CYS A 87 6.68 -5.92 -8.91
CA CYS A 87 6.45 -4.93 -7.88
C CYS A 87 7.64 -4.89 -6.91
N PRO A 88 8.05 -3.68 -6.48
CA PRO A 88 9.16 -3.53 -5.56
C PRO A 88 8.81 -4.04 -4.16
N GLY A 89 9.76 -4.68 -3.50
CA GLY A 89 9.62 -5.16 -2.13
C GLY A 89 9.61 -6.68 -2.03
N PRO A 90 9.02 -7.23 -0.96
CA PRO A 90 9.07 -8.65 -0.65
C PRO A 90 8.05 -9.45 -1.48
N ALA A 91 8.18 -10.78 -1.46
CA ALA A 91 7.38 -11.68 -2.30
C ALA A 91 5.86 -11.60 -2.10
N ASN A 92 5.41 -11.08 -0.96
CA ASN A 92 4.01 -10.83 -0.61
C ASN A 92 3.44 -9.56 -1.27
N PHE A 93 4.27 -8.66 -1.80
CA PHE A 93 3.81 -7.48 -2.55
C PHE A 93 3.82 -7.79 -4.05
N LYS A 94 2.67 -8.22 -4.56
CA LYS A 94 2.53 -8.77 -5.91
C LYS A 94 1.83 -7.81 -6.84
N CYS A 95 2.04 -8.02 -8.13
CA CYS A 95 1.27 -7.32 -9.15
C CYS A 95 -0.11 -7.95 -9.25
N CYS A 96 -1.16 -7.22 -8.92
CA CYS A 96 -2.51 -7.75 -8.98
C CYS A 96 -3.25 -7.19 -10.17
N PHE A 97 -3.56 -8.09 -11.10
CA PHE A 97 -4.24 -7.76 -12.32
C PHE A 97 -5.73 -7.57 -12.07
N PRO A 98 -6.38 -6.67 -12.83
CA PRO A 98 -7.84 -6.72 -12.92
C PRO A 98 -8.24 -8.14 -13.36
N LYS A 99 -9.41 -8.60 -12.92
CA LYS A 99 -9.97 -9.82 -13.49
C LYS A 99 -10.03 -9.60 -15.00
N VAL A 100 -9.31 -10.43 -15.75
CA VAL A 100 -9.61 -10.57 -17.17
C VAL A 100 -10.91 -11.34 -17.17
N ASP A 101 -12.03 -10.63 -17.15
CA ASP A 101 -13.28 -11.23 -17.58
C ASP A 101 -12.97 -11.80 -18.98
N ARG A 102 -12.91 -13.12 -19.12
CA ARG A 102 -12.74 -13.80 -20.42
C ARG A 102 -14.03 -13.69 -21.24
N CYS A 103 -14.60 -12.49 -21.24
CA CYS A 103 -15.67 -11.98 -22.06
C CYS A 103 -15.54 -10.45 -22.02
N GLY A 104 -15.04 -9.84 -23.11
CA GLY A 104 -15.28 -8.41 -23.34
C GLY A 104 -14.11 -7.44 -23.11
N ASP A 105 -13.59 -6.98 -24.24
CA ASP A 105 -12.87 -5.73 -24.46
C ASP A 105 -13.59 -4.52 -23.82
N ARG A 106 -12.79 -3.66 -23.18
CA ARG A 106 -13.02 -2.23 -22.84
C ARG A 106 -14.32 -1.87 -22.11
N THR A 107 -14.16 -1.05 -21.07
CA THR A 107 -15.21 -0.24 -20.44
C THR A 107 -16.31 -1.01 -19.69
N GLY A 108 -15.95 -1.45 -18.48
CA GLY A 108 -16.82 -1.29 -17.31
C GLY A 108 -18.05 -2.19 -17.20
N GLY A 109 -17.92 -3.22 -16.38
CA GLY A 109 -19.01 -3.66 -15.52
C GLY A 109 -19.84 -4.84 -16.03
N THR A 110 -19.94 -5.82 -15.12
CA THR A 110 -20.93 -6.90 -15.05
C THR A 110 -20.75 -8.09 -16.00
N GLY A 111 -20.37 -9.22 -15.40
CA GLY A 111 -20.78 -10.55 -15.89
C GLY A 111 -19.77 -11.30 -16.74
N CYS A 112 -19.31 -12.43 -16.22
CA CYS A 112 -19.74 -13.69 -16.83
C CYS A 112 -21.10 -14.04 -16.22
#